data_AF-A0A4R0H7X0-F1
#
_entry.id   AF-A0A4R0H7X0-F1
#
_cell.length_a   1.000
_cell.length_b   1.000
_cell.length_c   1.000
_cell.angle_alpha   90.00
_cell.angle_beta   90.00
_cell.angle_gamma   90.00
#
_symmetry.space_group_name_H-M   'P 1'
#
loop_
_entity.id
_entity.type
_entity.pdbx_description
1 polymer ?
#
loop_
_entity_poly.entity_id
_entity_poly.type
_entity_poly.pdbx_seq_one_letter_code
_entity_poly.pdbx_strand_id
1 'polypeptide(L)'
;MRRNASGVAVVVSAVLLGVTACGSEDGASASAAQTPAAKHSALSGMADKSPKSVLAGLAALPRGYVADPRNVTGPFTASSYLNTWSADPALDRALLLNASFVEGYRATRLSPDKKKRYTVQLFKTGSPAKAQALQKGLWSQDVHDHPFTIPNALSDASVEYDGSTDQSVAIAEASLAVGPIVVELTVRETSALGSELTPDTTLITALAKEQHTRLPTTSS
;
A
#
# COMPACT_ATOMS: atom_id res chain seq x y z
N MET A 1 -6.65 -18.26 -54.53
CA MET A 1 -5.63 -19.16 -55.13
C MET A 1 -4.37 -19.15 -54.27
N ARG A 2 -3.86 -20.36 -53.95
CA ARG A 2 -2.51 -20.75 -53.43
C ARG A 2 -1.96 -19.95 -52.22
N ARG A 3 -2.02 -20.45 -50.97
CA ARG A 3 -1.18 -21.49 -50.32
C ARG A 3 0.32 -21.40 -50.65
N ASN A 4 1.15 -21.18 -49.62
CA ASN A 4 2.08 -22.18 -49.10
C ASN A 4 2.64 -21.81 -47.72
N ALA A 5 2.52 -22.75 -46.79
CA ALA A 5 3.19 -22.80 -45.50
C ALA A 5 4.51 -23.58 -45.62
N SER A 6 5.38 -23.50 -44.62
CA SER A 6 5.95 -24.63 -43.83
C SER A 6 7.39 -24.34 -43.37
N GLY A 7 7.70 -24.75 -42.13
CA GLY A 7 9.09 -24.90 -41.68
C GLY A 7 9.25 -24.99 -40.15
N VAL A 8 8.94 -26.15 -39.57
CA VAL A 8 9.17 -26.53 -38.17
C VAL A 8 10.58 -27.12 -38.01
N ALA A 9 11.24 -26.90 -36.88
CA ALA A 9 12.24 -27.83 -36.36
C ALA A 9 12.25 -27.84 -34.81
N VAL A 10 11.85 -28.97 -34.26
CA VAL A 10 11.96 -29.40 -32.86
C VAL A 10 13.33 -30.04 -32.68
N VAL A 11 14.03 -29.75 -31.58
CA VAL A 11 15.13 -30.62 -31.10
C VAL A 11 14.90 -30.91 -29.63
N VAL A 12 14.51 -32.16 -29.37
CA VAL A 12 14.51 -32.84 -28.08
C VAL A 12 15.87 -33.50 -27.94
N SER A 13 16.56 -33.25 -26.83
CA SER A 13 17.72 -34.05 -26.42
C SER A 13 17.54 -34.45 -24.97
N ALA A 14 17.16 -35.71 -24.77
CA ALA A 14 17.25 -36.41 -23.50
C ALA A 14 18.49 -37.31 -23.54
N VAL A 15 19.33 -37.27 -22.50
CA VAL A 15 20.34 -38.29 -22.20
C VAL A 15 20.23 -38.61 -20.71
N LEU A 16 20.16 -39.91 -20.42
CA LEU A 16 20.05 -40.53 -19.10
C LEU A 16 21.29 -41.41 -18.84
N LEU A 17 21.52 -41.69 -17.54
CA LEU A 17 22.45 -42.65 -16.90
C LEU A 17 23.91 -42.17 -16.72
N GLY A 18 24.56 -42.20 -15.55
CA GLY A 18 24.24 -42.71 -14.21
C GLY A 18 25.48 -43.41 -13.63
N VAL A 19 25.99 -43.03 -12.45
CA VAL A 19 26.72 -43.94 -11.53
C VAL A 19 26.69 -43.40 -10.09
N THR A 20 26.56 -44.35 -9.17
CA THR A 20 26.51 -44.29 -7.70
C THR A 20 27.83 -43.87 -7.04
N ALA A 21 27.75 -43.05 -5.99
CA ALA A 21 28.71 -43.08 -4.89
C ALA A 21 27.95 -43.01 -3.56
N CYS A 22 28.10 -44.09 -2.79
CA CYS A 22 27.71 -44.24 -1.40
C CYS A 22 28.81 -43.60 -0.53
N GLY A 23 28.45 -42.84 0.50
CA GLY A 23 29.45 -42.35 1.45
C GLY A 23 28.99 -41.21 2.35
N SER A 24 28.38 -41.61 3.46
CA SER A 24 28.44 -40.98 4.79
C SER A 24 27.82 -39.60 5.01
N GLU A 25 26.75 -39.69 5.78
CA GLU A 25 26.09 -38.73 6.66
C GLU A 25 27.11 -37.97 7.52
N ASP A 26 27.10 -36.64 7.43
CA ASP A 26 27.35 -35.78 8.59
C ASP A 26 26.49 -34.52 8.42
N GLY A 27 25.47 -34.45 9.27
CA GLY A 27 24.45 -33.41 9.24
C GLY A 27 25.02 -32.06 9.65
N ALA A 28 25.32 -31.23 8.68
CA ALA A 28 25.35 -29.79 8.90
C ALA A 28 23.91 -29.29 8.86
N SER A 29 23.25 -29.22 10.02
CA SER A 29 22.02 -28.47 10.18
C SER A 29 22.26 -27.04 9.73
N ALA A 30 21.82 -26.70 8.52
CA ALA A 30 21.70 -25.34 8.08
C ALA A 30 20.75 -24.65 9.06
N SER A 31 21.32 -23.87 9.99
CA SER A 31 20.57 -23.00 10.87
C SER A 31 19.64 -22.19 9.98
N ALA A 32 18.32 -22.39 10.17
CA ALA A 32 17.31 -21.58 9.55
C ALA A 32 17.70 -20.12 9.76
N ALA A 33 17.96 -19.40 8.67
CA ALA A 33 18.11 -17.97 8.72
C ALA A 33 16.84 -17.43 9.38
N GLN A 34 16.99 -16.90 10.59
CA GLN A 34 15.90 -16.25 11.30
C GLN A 34 15.44 -15.09 10.41
N THR A 35 14.26 -15.25 9.82
CA THR A 35 13.49 -14.13 9.28
C THR A 35 13.48 -13.05 10.37
N PRO A 36 13.93 -11.81 10.10
CA PRO A 36 13.88 -10.77 11.11
C PRO A 36 12.43 -10.59 11.55
N ALA A 37 12.12 -11.00 12.79
CA ALA A 37 10.85 -10.68 13.39
C ALA A 37 10.79 -9.14 13.48
N ALA A 38 9.83 -8.55 12.78
CA ALA A 38 9.53 -7.13 12.92
C ALA A 38 9.35 -6.84 14.42
N LYS A 39 10.22 -6.02 15.00
CA LYS A 39 10.09 -5.58 16.39
C LYS A 39 8.69 -5.00 16.55
N HIS A 40 7.93 -5.49 17.53
CA HIS A 40 6.58 -5.01 17.81
C HIS A 40 6.61 -3.50 18.07
N SER A 41 6.25 -2.72 17.06
CA SER A 41 6.09 -1.28 17.18
C SER A 41 4.88 -0.98 18.05
N ALA A 42 5.04 -0.01 18.96
CA ALA A 42 3.99 0.45 19.86
C ALA A 42 2.75 0.99 19.13
N LEU A 43 2.87 1.21 17.81
CA LEU A 43 1.82 1.72 16.94
C LEU A 43 1.02 0.65 16.21
N SER A 44 1.42 -0.64 16.20
CA SER A 44 0.83 -1.64 15.30
C SER A 44 -0.35 -2.38 15.90
N GLY A 45 -1.55 -2.20 15.33
CA GLY A 45 -2.68 -3.11 15.50
C GLY A 45 -2.48 -4.47 14.82
N MET A 46 -3.34 -5.45 15.14
CA MET A 46 -3.30 -6.79 14.53
C MET A 46 -3.76 -6.73 13.07
N ALA A 47 -3.07 -7.44 12.17
CA ALA A 47 -3.47 -7.56 10.76
C ALA A 47 -4.82 -8.30 10.65
N ASP A 48 -5.69 -7.87 9.72
CA ASP A 48 -6.98 -8.51 9.50
C ASP A 48 -6.82 -9.89 8.84
N LYS A 49 -7.67 -10.84 9.22
CA LYS A 49 -7.81 -12.16 8.56
C LYS A 49 -8.54 -12.01 7.22
N SER A 50 -7.96 -11.27 6.27
CA SER A 50 -8.45 -11.14 4.89
C SER A 50 -7.77 -12.17 3.97
N PRO A 51 -8.31 -12.44 2.75
CA PRO A 51 -7.69 -13.38 1.81
C PRO A 51 -6.21 -13.04 1.62
N LYS A 52 -5.33 -14.05 1.52
CA LYS A 52 -3.85 -13.97 1.51
C LYS A 52 -3.29 -12.83 0.64
N SER A 53 -3.32 -11.60 1.14
CA SER A 53 -2.66 -10.45 0.55
C SER A 53 -1.39 -10.20 1.34
N VAL A 54 -0.25 -10.27 0.66
CA VAL A 54 1.05 -10.00 1.29
C VAL A 54 1.10 -8.56 1.82
N LEU A 55 0.37 -7.63 1.19
CA LEU A 55 0.28 -6.23 1.59
C LEU A 55 -0.45 -6.03 2.93
N ALA A 56 -1.37 -6.91 3.31
CA ALA A 56 -2.13 -6.77 4.56
C ALA A 56 -1.23 -6.76 5.81
N GLY A 57 -0.17 -7.58 5.80
CA GLY A 57 0.82 -7.61 6.88
C GLY A 57 1.80 -6.43 6.89
N LEU A 58 1.85 -5.68 5.79
CA LEU A 58 2.75 -4.53 5.62
C LEU A 58 2.08 -3.20 6.02
N ALA A 59 0.75 -3.14 6.06
CA ALA A 59 0.03 -1.93 6.46
C ALA A 59 0.28 -1.59 7.94
N ALA A 60 0.79 -0.39 8.20
CA ALA A 60 0.85 0.18 9.53
C ALA A 60 -0.56 0.63 9.94
N LEU A 61 -1.06 0.15 11.07
CA LEU A 61 -2.40 0.47 11.56
C LEU A 61 -2.30 1.03 12.97
N PRO A 62 -2.87 2.21 13.28
CA PRO A 62 -2.76 2.83 14.59
C PRO A 62 -3.34 1.94 15.69
N ARG A 63 -2.59 1.83 16.79
CA ARG A 63 -2.99 1.03 17.96
C ARG A 63 -4.27 1.59 18.59
N GLY A 64 -5.14 0.68 19.02
CA GLY A 64 -6.40 1.03 19.68
C GLY A 64 -7.51 1.46 18.72
N TYR A 65 -7.20 1.72 17.45
CA TYR A 65 -8.21 1.96 16.45
C TYR A 65 -8.82 0.64 16.00
N VAL A 66 -10.12 0.65 15.75
CA VAL A 66 -10.89 -0.52 15.32
C VAL A 66 -11.24 -0.43 13.83
N ALA A 67 -11.52 -1.55 13.17
CA ALA A 67 -11.99 -1.53 11.78
C ALA A 67 -13.26 -0.67 11.65
N ASP A 68 -13.30 0.20 10.64
CA ASP A 68 -14.51 0.96 10.31
C ASP A 68 -15.50 0.05 9.56
N PRO A 69 -16.64 -0.37 10.16
CA PRO A 69 -17.56 -1.29 9.50
C PRO A 69 -18.25 -0.68 8.28
N ARG A 70 -18.18 0.64 8.10
CA ARG A 70 -18.75 1.34 6.93
C ARG A 70 -17.82 1.30 5.73
N ASN A 71 -16.57 0.87 5.90
CA ASN A 71 -15.55 0.89 4.87
C ASN A 71 -14.94 -0.50 4.70
N VAL A 72 -14.95 -1.00 3.46
CA VAL A 72 -14.36 -2.30 3.15
C VAL A 72 -12.86 -2.25 3.38
N THR A 73 -12.35 -3.19 4.18
CA THR A 73 -10.91 -3.42 4.37
C THR A 73 -10.52 -4.71 3.65
N GLY A 74 -9.43 -4.68 2.89
CA GLY A 74 -8.94 -5.86 2.19
C GLY A 74 -8.13 -5.54 0.93
N PRO A 75 -7.72 -6.59 0.20
CA PRO A 75 -7.08 -6.43 -1.09
C PRO A 75 -8.02 -5.81 -2.12
N PHE A 76 -7.45 -5.11 -3.10
CA PHE A 76 -8.18 -4.55 -4.23
C PHE A 76 -7.41 -4.73 -5.54
N THR A 77 -8.18 -4.78 -6.63
CA THR A 77 -7.70 -4.67 -8.02
C THR A 77 -7.85 -3.23 -8.50
N ALA A 78 -7.24 -2.90 -9.65
CA ALA A 78 -7.42 -1.60 -10.28
C ALA A 78 -8.92 -1.31 -10.51
N SER A 79 -9.68 -2.29 -11.02
CA SER A 79 -11.11 -2.13 -11.25
C SER A 79 -11.90 -1.82 -9.98
N SER A 80 -11.65 -2.54 -8.88
CA SER A 80 -12.36 -2.25 -7.63
C SER A 80 -11.96 -0.90 -7.04
N TYR A 81 -10.69 -0.50 -7.17
CA TYR A 81 -10.24 0.83 -6.73
C TYR A 81 -10.93 1.95 -7.52
N LEU A 82 -10.87 1.86 -8.84
CA LEU A 82 -11.45 2.86 -9.76
C LEU A 82 -12.96 3.01 -9.58
N ASN A 83 -13.66 1.92 -9.26
CA ASN A 83 -15.12 1.94 -9.10
C ASN A 83 -15.57 2.38 -7.69
N THR A 84 -14.68 2.38 -6.69
CA THR A 84 -15.08 2.53 -5.27
C THR A 84 -14.47 3.73 -4.58
N TRP A 85 -13.21 4.08 -4.88
CA TRP A 85 -12.46 5.08 -4.11
C TRP A 85 -11.80 6.16 -4.97
N SER A 86 -11.65 5.94 -6.27
CA SER A 86 -11.08 6.92 -7.18
C SER A 86 -12.00 8.13 -7.33
N ALA A 87 -11.44 9.33 -7.15
CA ALA A 87 -12.14 10.58 -7.42
C ALA A 87 -12.19 10.89 -8.93
N ASP A 88 -11.13 10.56 -9.67
CA ASP A 88 -11.08 10.63 -11.13
C ASP A 88 -10.69 9.26 -11.74
N PRO A 89 -11.69 8.40 -12.06
CA PRO A 89 -11.42 7.07 -12.57
C PRO A 89 -10.72 7.02 -13.93
N ALA A 90 -10.77 8.10 -14.72
CA ALA A 90 -10.10 8.13 -16.03
C ALA A 90 -8.61 8.41 -15.85
N LEU A 91 -8.27 9.41 -15.03
CA LEU A 91 -6.89 9.76 -14.74
C LEU A 91 -6.19 8.66 -13.93
N ASP A 92 -6.82 8.17 -12.88
CA ASP A 92 -6.28 7.09 -12.05
C ASP A 92 -6.05 5.81 -12.85
N ARG A 93 -6.91 5.49 -13.81
CA ARG A 93 -6.70 4.33 -14.69
C ARG A 93 -5.41 4.45 -15.48
N ALA A 94 -5.13 5.63 -16.03
CA ALA A 94 -3.90 5.87 -16.78
C ALA A 94 -2.67 5.78 -15.87
N LEU A 95 -2.75 6.33 -14.67
CA LEU A 95 -1.69 6.24 -13.67
C LEU A 95 -1.39 4.79 -13.26
N LEU A 96 -2.42 4.01 -12.90
CA LEU A 96 -2.28 2.61 -12.51
C LEU A 96 -1.74 1.74 -13.65
N LEU A 97 -2.17 1.99 -14.90
CA LEU A 97 -1.63 1.30 -16.07
C LEU A 97 -0.14 1.62 -16.27
N ASN A 98 0.21 2.91 -16.23
CA ASN A 98 1.60 3.35 -16.35
C ASN A 98 2.49 2.82 -15.23
N ALA A 99 1.95 2.65 -14.03
CA ALA A 99 2.65 2.10 -12.88
C ALA A 99 2.87 0.57 -12.95
N SER A 100 2.27 -0.10 -13.94
CA SER A 100 2.18 -1.56 -13.97
C SER A 100 1.63 -2.09 -12.64
N PHE A 101 0.50 -1.53 -12.20
CA PHE A 101 -0.16 -1.90 -10.96
C PHE A 101 -0.45 -3.41 -10.91
N VAL A 102 -0.09 -4.03 -9.77
CA VAL A 102 -0.17 -5.48 -9.57
C VAL A 102 -1.36 -5.83 -8.67
N GLU A 103 -1.36 -5.30 -7.46
CA GLU A 103 -2.39 -5.48 -6.44
C GLU A 103 -2.34 -4.30 -5.48
N GLY A 104 -3.43 -4.08 -4.76
CA GLY A 104 -3.45 -3.10 -3.69
C GLY A 104 -4.12 -3.64 -2.45
N TYR A 105 -3.97 -2.90 -1.37
CA TYR A 105 -4.61 -3.18 -0.09
C TYR A 105 -5.07 -1.89 0.55
N ARG A 106 -6.31 -1.86 1.03
CA ARG A 106 -6.87 -0.72 1.75
C ARG A 106 -7.33 -1.18 3.12
N ALA A 107 -7.07 -0.36 4.13
CA ALA A 107 -7.67 -0.50 5.44
C ALA A 107 -8.16 0.85 5.96
N THR A 108 -9.32 0.83 6.62
CA THR A 108 -9.89 1.99 7.29
C THR A 108 -10.12 1.66 8.76
N ARG A 109 -9.74 2.60 9.63
CA ARG A 109 -9.74 2.44 11.08
C ARG A 109 -10.38 3.65 11.75
N LEU A 110 -11.17 3.42 12.78
CA LEU A 110 -11.79 4.46 13.61
C LEU A 110 -11.08 4.54 14.95
N SER A 111 -10.84 5.76 15.41
CA SER A 111 -10.35 6.02 16.76
C SER A 111 -11.33 5.51 17.83
N PRO A 112 -10.87 5.28 19.07
CA PRO A 112 -11.74 4.83 20.16
C PRO A 112 -12.96 5.73 20.41
N ASP A 113 -12.82 7.03 20.23
CA ASP A 113 -13.89 8.02 20.34
C ASP A 113 -14.73 8.18 19.06
N LYS A 114 -14.38 7.46 18.00
CA LYS A 114 -15.03 7.43 16.68
C LYS A 114 -15.03 8.77 15.93
N LYS A 115 -14.21 9.74 16.35
CA LYS A 115 -14.10 11.06 15.71
C LYS A 115 -13.10 11.08 14.56
N LYS A 116 -12.03 10.30 14.67
CA LYS A 116 -10.96 10.23 13.68
C LYS A 116 -11.07 8.94 12.87
N ARG A 117 -10.99 9.07 11.56
CA ARG A 117 -10.83 7.97 10.62
C ARG A 117 -9.42 8.00 10.05
N TYR A 118 -8.69 6.92 10.24
CA TYR A 118 -7.44 6.66 9.54
C TYR A 118 -7.70 5.76 8.33
N THR A 119 -7.11 6.10 7.19
CA THR A 119 -7.09 5.27 6.00
C THR A 119 -5.64 5.05 5.57
N VAL A 120 -5.34 3.81 5.20
CA VAL A 120 -4.11 3.45 4.48
C VAL A 120 -4.48 2.74 3.19
N GLN A 121 -3.85 3.14 2.09
CA GLN A 121 -3.87 2.45 0.80
C GLN A 121 -2.45 2.10 0.40
N LEU A 122 -2.23 0.86 0.02
CA LEU A 122 -0.98 0.35 -0.51
C LEU A 122 -1.19 -0.04 -1.97
N PHE A 123 -0.33 0.42 -2.86
CA PHE A 123 -0.34 0.06 -4.28
C PHE A 123 0.98 -0.61 -4.64
N LYS A 124 0.94 -1.89 -5.00
CA LYS A 124 2.10 -2.60 -5.52
C LYS A 124 2.25 -2.31 -7.02
N THR A 125 3.42 -1.84 -7.40
CA THR A 125 3.78 -1.46 -8.78
C THR A 125 4.83 -2.40 -9.36
N GLY A 126 5.12 -2.26 -10.65
CA GLY A 126 6.13 -3.10 -11.32
C GLY A 126 7.58 -2.82 -10.90
N SER A 127 7.88 -1.62 -10.37
CA SER A 127 9.24 -1.26 -9.94
C SER A 127 9.27 -0.01 -9.04
N PRO A 128 10.38 0.28 -8.35
CA PRO A 128 10.49 1.50 -7.55
C PRO A 128 10.33 2.80 -8.34
N ALA A 129 10.83 2.85 -9.59
CA ALA A 129 10.63 4.01 -10.46
C ALA A 129 9.15 4.19 -10.82
N LYS A 130 8.42 3.09 -11.01
CA LYS A 130 6.97 3.13 -11.25
C LYS A 130 6.19 3.57 -10.01
N ALA A 131 6.60 3.14 -8.82
CA ALA A 131 6.02 3.61 -7.56
C ALA A 131 6.20 5.13 -7.40
N GLN A 132 7.40 5.67 -7.64
CA GLN A 132 7.63 7.12 -7.56
C GLN A 132 6.79 7.91 -8.59
N ALA A 133 6.65 7.38 -9.81
CA ALA A 133 5.82 8.01 -10.82
C ALA A 133 4.33 7.98 -10.43
N LEU A 134 3.85 6.86 -9.89
CA LEU A 134 2.48 6.72 -9.40
C LEU A 134 2.21 7.66 -8.21
N GLN A 135 3.09 7.69 -7.22
CA GLN A 135 3.00 8.57 -6.05
C GLN A 135 2.84 10.03 -6.47
N LYS A 136 3.71 10.52 -7.37
CA LYS A 136 3.64 11.89 -7.87
C LYS A 136 2.36 12.14 -8.67
N GLY A 137 1.98 11.18 -9.52
CA GLY A 137 0.78 11.27 -10.32
C GLY A 137 -0.49 11.38 -9.47
N LEU A 138 -0.64 10.50 -8.48
CA LEU A 138 -1.74 10.52 -7.51
C LEU A 138 -1.75 11.84 -6.74
N TRP A 139 -0.62 12.25 -6.18
CA TRP A 139 -0.50 13.49 -5.42
C TRP A 139 -0.85 14.74 -6.23
N SER A 140 -0.45 14.78 -7.51
CA SER A 140 -0.65 15.97 -8.36
C SER A 140 -2.09 16.22 -8.82
N GLN A 141 -3.04 15.36 -8.45
CA GLN A 141 -4.45 15.53 -8.83
C GLN A 141 -5.17 16.57 -7.98
N ASP A 142 -4.66 16.82 -6.77
CA ASP A 142 -5.20 17.77 -5.82
C ASP A 142 -4.25 18.95 -5.58
N VAL A 143 -4.79 20.02 -4.99
CA VAL A 143 -4.03 21.20 -4.58
C VAL A 143 -3.56 21.02 -3.15
N HIS A 144 -2.25 21.16 -2.93
CA HIS A 144 -1.57 20.95 -1.64
C HIS A 144 -0.92 22.26 -1.16
N ASP A 145 -1.71 23.10 -0.48
CA ASP A 145 -1.32 24.47 -0.11
C ASP A 145 -0.77 24.60 1.33
N HIS A 146 -0.85 23.55 2.13
CA HIS A 146 -0.46 23.53 3.54
C HIS A 146 0.55 22.40 3.83
N PRO A 147 1.68 22.35 3.11
CA PRO A 147 2.62 21.26 3.25
C PRO A 147 3.30 21.30 4.63
N PHE A 148 3.51 20.12 5.20
CA PHE A 148 4.37 19.92 6.36
C PHE A 148 5.45 18.89 6.07
N THR A 149 6.47 18.77 6.92
CA THR A 149 7.64 17.92 6.62
C THR A 149 7.51 16.53 7.23
N ILE A 150 7.49 15.52 6.36
CA ILE A 150 7.78 14.12 6.69
C ILE A 150 8.95 13.66 5.81
N PRO A 151 10.03 13.08 6.37
CA PRO A 151 11.14 12.57 5.57
C PRO A 151 10.69 11.54 4.52
N ASN A 152 11.14 11.72 3.28
CA ASN A 152 10.83 10.85 2.14
C ASN A 152 9.34 10.70 1.81
N ALA A 153 8.51 11.71 2.12
CA ALA A 153 7.08 11.72 1.82
C ALA A 153 6.63 13.07 1.26
N LEU A 154 5.52 13.05 0.53
CA LEU A 154 4.71 14.22 0.24
C LEU A 154 3.64 14.30 1.35
N SER A 155 3.31 15.50 1.82
CA SER A 155 2.36 15.65 2.93
C SER A 155 1.73 17.03 2.96
N ASP A 156 0.44 17.06 3.31
CA ASP A 156 -0.40 18.25 3.38
C ASP A 156 -1.41 18.13 4.52
N ALA A 157 -1.88 19.26 5.03
CA ALA A 157 -2.81 19.32 6.14
C ALA A 157 -3.79 20.49 5.98
N SER A 158 -5.07 20.18 5.80
CA SER A 158 -6.13 21.16 5.54
C SER A 158 -7.25 21.08 6.58
N VAL A 159 -7.97 22.19 6.74
CA VAL A 159 -9.30 22.19 7.36
C VAL A 159 -10.29 22.66 6.31
N GLU A 160 -11.25 21.82 6.00
CA GLU A 160 -12.21 22.01 4.93
C GLU A 160 -13.65 22.03 5.44
N TYR A 161 -14.53 22.58 4.62
CA TYR A 161 -15.97 22.53 4.84
C TYR A 161 -16.59 21.44 3.97
N ASP A 162 -17.20 20.44 4.62
CA ASP A 162 -17.99 19.41 3.94
C ASP A 162 -19.45 19.89 3.87
N GLY A 163 -19.76 20.62 2.79
CA GLY A 163 -21.09 21.18 2.56
C GLY A 163 -22.20 20.16 2.33
N SER A 164 -21.88 18.87 2.20
CA SER A 164 -22.89 17.80 2.11
C SER A 164 -23.42 17.36 3.47
N THR A 165 -22.62 17.55 4.52
CA THR A 165 -22.94 17.12 5.89
C THR A 165 -23.00 18.27 6.89
N ASP A 166 -22.79 19.51 6.43
CA ASP A 166 -22.63 20.71 7.26
C ASP A 166 -21.59 20.51 8.38
N GLN A 167 -20.44 19.90 8.01
CA GLN A 167 -19.36 19.58 8.95
C GLN A 167 -18.07 20.32 8.59
N SER A 168 -17.29 20.65 9.62
CA SER A 168 -15.88 20.97 9.45
C SER A 168 -15.08 19.68 9.47
N VAL A 169 -14.07 19.59 8.60
CA VAL A 169 -13.25 18.40 8.42
C VAL A 169 -11.78 18.79 8.49
N ALA A 170 -11.05 18.23 9.44
CA ALA A 170 -9.58 18.31 9.43
C ALA A 170 -9.01 17.09 8.74
N ILE A 171 -8.11 17.32 7.79
CA ILE A 171 -7.44 16.29 7.00
C ILE A 171 -5.94 16.47 7.18
N ALA A 172 -5.26 15.40 7.57
CA ALA A 172 -3.82 15.29 7.41
C ALA A 172 -3.56 14.11 6.47
N GLU A 173 -2.73 14.32 5.46
CA GLU A 173 -2.41 13.28 4.48
C GLU A 173 -0.91 13.18 4.21
N ALA A 174 -0.49 11.99 3.79
CA ALA A 174 0.89 11.70 3.44
C ALA A 174 0.95 10.63 2.36
N SER A 175 1.81 10.84 1.37
CA SER A 175 2.08 9.90 0.30
C SER A 175 3.55 9.51 0.29
N LEU A 176 3.85 8.21 0.28
CA LEU A 176 5.21 7.66 0.28
C LEU A 176 5.40 6.70 -0.89
N ALA A 177 6.61 6.66 -1.45
CA ALA A 177 7.04 5.57 -2.34
C ALA A 177 8.23 4.85 -1.70
N VAL A 178 8.04 3.58 -1.33
CA VAL A 178 9.06 2.75 -0.69
C VAL A 178 9.22 1.46 -1.48
N GLY A 179 10.39 1.28 -2.09
CA GLY A 179 10.59 0.21 -3.06
C GLY A 179 9.50 0.26 -4.15
N PRO A 180 8.90 -0.87 -4.57
CA PRO A 180 7.84 -0.90 -5.57
C PRO A 180 6.44 -0.58 -5.00
N ILE A 181 6.32 -0.02 -3.79
CA ILE A 181 5.03 0.22 -3.13
C ILE A 181 4.78 1.72 -2.95
N VAL A 182 3.62 2.18 -3.39
CA VAL A 182 3.07 3.50 -3.00
C VAL A 182 2.17 3.33 -1.80
N VAL A 183 2.26 4.27 -0.87
CA VAL A 183 1.43 4.37 0.33
C VAL A 183 0.70 5.70 0.27
N GLU A 184 -0.62 5.66 0.43
CA GLU A 184 -1.42 6.85 0.75
C GLU A 184 -2.00 6.71 2.14
N LEU A 185 -1.76 7.72 2.96
CA LEU A 185 -2.22 7.81 4.34
C LEU A 185 -3.12 9.03 4.47
N THR A 186 -4.25 8.85 5.17
CA THR A 186 -5.14 9.97 5.49
C THR A 186 -5.65 9.81 6.92
N VAL A 187 -5.58 10.87 7.71
CA VAL A 187 -6.31 11.02 8.97
C VAL A 187 -7.36 12.10 8.76
N ARG A 188 -8.63 11.71 8.86
CA ARG A 188 -9.79 12.61 8.74
C ARG A 188 -10.50 12.71 10.08
N GLU A 189 -10.66 13.91 10.61
CA GLU A 189 -11.50 14.21 11.76
C GLU A 189 -12.68 15.07 11.33
N THR A 190 -13.89 14.74 11.77
CA THR A 190 -15.07 15.56 11.49
C THR A 190 -15.68 16.10 12.77
N SER A 191 -16.20 17.33 12.71
CA SER A 191 -16.93 17.96 13.80
C SER A 191 -18.03 18.88 13.26
N ALA A 192 -18.89 19.36 14.14
CA ALA A 192 -19.90 20.35 13.81
C ALA A 192 -19.26 21.61 13.20
N LEU A 193 -19.98 22.24 12.27
CA LEU A 193 -19.53 23.48 11.64
C LEU A 193 -19.13 24.55 12.66
N GLY A 194 -17.99 25.20 12.43
CA GLY A 194 -17.45 26.24 13.31
C GLY A 194 -16.67 25.70 14.52
N SER A 195 -16.50 24.39 14.63
CA SER A 195 -15.55 23.81 15.60
C SER A 195 -14.12 24.16 15.21
N GLU A 196 -13.29 24.46 16.20
CA GLU A 196 -11.84 24.50 16.00
C GLU A 196 -11.31 23.08 15.83
N LEU A 197 -10.85 22.76 14.63
CA LEU A 197 -10.23 21.48 14.30
C LEU A 197 -8.77 21.70 13.94
N THR A 198 -7.92 20.75 14.33
CA THR A 198 -6.51 20.74 13.96
C THR A 198 -6.19 19.41 13.29
N PRO A 199 -5.65 19.42 12.05
CA PRO A 199 -5.15 18.22 11.40
C PRO A 199 -4.13 17.47 12.26
N ASP A 200 -4.27 16.16 12.39
CA ASP A 200 -3.41 15.33 13.23
C ASP A 200 -2.10 14.97 12.52
N THR A 201 -1.25 15.97 12.30
CA THR A 201 0.06 15.83 11.65
C THR A 201 1.02 14.95 12.45
N THR A 202 0.83 14.86 13.77
CA THR A 202 1.63 14.00 14.66
C THR A 202 1.34 12.53 14.40
N LEU A 203 0.07 12.14 14.38
CA LEU A 203 -0.33 10.75 14.12
C LEU A 203 0.13 10.30 12.74
N ILE A 204 -0.11 11.11 11.70
CA ILE A 204 0.23 10.71 10.35
C ILE A 204 1.75 10.64 10.12
N THR A 205 2.54 11.53 10.74
CA THR A 205 4.02 11.45 10.71
C THR A 205 4.51 10.15 11.34
N ALA A 206 3.93 9.76 12.49
CA ALA A 206 4.29 8.52 13.15
C ALA A 206 3.95 7.28 12.31
N LEU A 207 2.77 7.28 11.68
CA LEU A 207 2.34 6.19 10.80
C LEU A 207 3.15 6.12 9.50
N ALA A 208 3.51 7.27 8.91
CA ALA A 208 4.39 7.33 7.74
C ALA A 208 5.77 6.73 8.04
N LYS A 209 6.36 7.07 9.19
CA LYS A 209 7.64 6.50 9.64
C LYS A 209 7.56 4.99 9.88
N GLU A 210 6.49 4.54 10.53
CA GLU A 210 6.24 3.10 10.76
C GLU A 210 6.08 2.36 9.43
N GLN A 211 5.31 2.93 8.50
CA GLN A 211 5.07 2.36 7.19
C GLN A 211 6.36 2.23 6.38
N HIS A 212 7.20 3.26 6.37
CA HIS A 212 8.51 3.21 5.72
C HIS A 212 9.39 2.10 6.31
N THR A 213 9.30 1.85 7.61
CA THR A 213 10.10 0.81 8.29
C THR A 213 9.62 -0.61 7.93
N ARG A 214 8.34 -0.79 7.65
CA ARG A 214 7.73 -2.09 7.32
C ARG A 214 7.91 -2.53 5.88
N LEU A 215 8.05 -1.58 4.97
CA LEU A 215 8.01 -1.86 3.54
C LEU A 215 9.37 -2.31 2.99
N PRO A 216 9.38 -3.28 2.06
CA PRO A 216 10.61 -3.68 1.39
C PRO A 216 11.10 -2.55 0.47
N THR A 217 12.41 -2.32 0.47
CA THR A 217 13.04 -1.31 -0.39
C THR A 217 13.37 -1.83 -1.79
N THR A 218 13.27 -3.14 -2.02
CA THR A 218 13.56 -3.83 -3.27
C THR A 218 12.34 -4.59 -3.79
N SER A 219 12.28 -4.82 -5.10
CA SER A 219 11.27 -5.69 -5.70
C SER A 219 11.51 -7.15 -5.30
N SER A 220 10.47 -7.84 -4.85
CA SER A 220 10.45 -9.30 -4.61
C SER A 220 9.74 -10.02 -5.75
#